data_AF-A0A7Y3EBM3-F1
#
_entry.id   AF-A0A7Y3EBM3-F1
#
_cell.length_a   1.000
_cell.length_b   1.000
_cell.length_c   1.000
_cell.angle_alpha   90.00
_cell.angle_beta   90.00
_cell.angle_gamma   90.00
#
_symmetry.space_group_name_H-M   'P 1'
#
loop_
_entity.id
_entity.type
_entity.pdbx_description
1 polymer ?
#
loop_
_entity_poly.entity_id
_entity_poly.type
_entity_poly.pdbx_seq_one_letter_code
_entity_poly.pdbx_strand_id
1 'polypeptide(L)' 'MRQQSEIQVTVRDSVIGGPLPLVCLPLAGDTRAKVLQEAEALVNLEPDLLEWRIDGYEHVEDM' A
#
# COMPACT_ATOMS: atom_id res chain seq x y z
N MET A 1 6.92 1.26 22.85
CA MET A 1 6.45 0.54 21.66
C MET A 1 7.59 -0.33 21.18
N ARG A 2 7.40 -1.65 21.00
CA ARG A 2 8.46 -2.47 20.40
C ARG A 2 8.57 -2.04 18.93
N GLN A 3 9.73 -1.54 18.54
CA GLN A 3 9.99 -1.07 17.17
C GLN A 3 10.04 -2.26 16.18
N GLN A 4 10.37 -3.44 16.67
CA GLN A 4 10.51 -4.68 15.90
C GLN A 4 9.55 -5.77 16.43
N SER A 5 8.95 -6.51 15.52
CA SER A 5 8.09 -7.65 15.82
C SER A 5 8.94 -8.92 15.99
N GLU A 6 8.50 -9.82 16.88
CA GLU A 6 9.10 -11.17 17.00
C GLU A 6 8.72 -12.05 15.80
N ILE A 7 7.56 -11.80 15.18
CA ILE A 7 7.09 -12.45 13.97
C ILE A 7 7.30 -11.49 12.80
N GLN A 8 8.11 -11.89 11.83
CA GLN A 8 8.37 -11.11 10.62
C GLN A 8 7.69 -11.77 9.42
N VAL A 9 7.14 -10.95 8.54
CA VAL A 9 6.46 -11.39 7.32
C VAL A 9 7.16 -10.77 6.12
N THR A 10 7.62 -11.60 5.19
CA THR A 10 8.22 -11.14 3.94
C THR A 10 7.13 -11.04 2.88
N VAL A 11 6.97 -9.87 2.30
CA VAL A 11 6.06 -9.60 1.17
C VAL A 11 6.91 -9.04 0.04
N ARG A 12 7.13 -9.84 -1.01
CA ARG A 12 8.10 -9.52 -2.08
C ARG A 12 9.47 -9.21 -1.47
N ASP A 13 9.96 -7.99 -1.64
CA ASP A 13 11.27 -7.52 -1.17
C ASP A 13 11.20 -6.80 0.18
N SER A 14 10.00 -6.62 0.75
CA SER A 14 9.77 -5.90 2.01
C SER A 14 9.59 -6.86 3.19
N VAL A 15 10.21 -6.57 4.33
CA VAL A 15 10.09 -7.35 5.58
C VAL A 15 9.28 -6.56 6.62
N ILE A 16 8.01 -6.92 6.78
CA ILE A 16 7.12 -6.33 7.77
C ILE A 16 7.50 -6.84 9.16
N GLY A 17 7.62 -5.91 10.11
CA GLY A 17 8.02 -6.21 11.49
C GLY A 17 9.53 -6.29 11.71
N GLY A 18 10.33 -5.87 10.71
CA GLY A 18 11.78 -5.74 10.81
C GLY A 18 12.25 -4.60 11.72
N PRO A 19 13.56 -4.32 11.77
CA PRO A 19 14.13 -3.29 12.65
C PRO A 19 13.77 -1.86 12.22
N LEU A 20 13.42 -1.66 10.94
CA LEU A 20 12.98 -0.38 10.39
C LEU A 20 11.47 -0.44 10.11
N PRO A 21 10.72 0.62 10.47
CA PRO A 21 9.32 0.73 10.07
C PRO A 21 9.23 0.93 8.55
N LEU A 22 8.20 0.33 7.96
CA LEU A 22 7.89 0.47 6.55
C LEU A 22 6.84 1.57 6.32
N VAL A 23 6.93 2.25 5.20
CA VAL A 23 5.98 3.25 4.72
C VAL A 23 4.99 2.60 3.76
N CYS A 24 3.71 2.64 4.13
CA CYS A 24 2.60 2.20 3.28
C CYS A 24 1.80 3.42 2.82
N LEU A 25 1.65 3.62 1.50
CA LEU A 25 0.87 4.73 0.95
C LEU A 25 -0.45 4.23 0.34
N PRO A 26 -1.59 4.93 0.56
CA PRO A 26 -2.87 4.50 0.05
C PRO A 26 -3.13 4.95 -1.40
N LEU A 27 -3.83 4.11 -2.17
CA LEU A 27 -4.51 4.43 -3.42
C LEU A 27 -6.01 4.54 -3.11
N ALA A 28 -6.62 5.70 -3.33
CA ALA A 28 -8.00 6.00 -2.95
C ALA A 28 -8.86 6.49 -4.13
N GLY A 29 -8.35 6.39 -5.37
CA GLY A 29 -9.09 6.71 -6.57
C GLY A 29 -10.42 5.95 -6.68
N ASP A 30 -11.49 6.70 -6.93
CA ASP A 30 -12.86 6.18 -7.08
C ASP A 30 -13.10 5.44 -8.41
N THR A 31 -12.23 5.66 -9.39
CA THR A 31 -12.29 5.11 -10.75
C THR A 31 -10.95 4.49 -11.13
N ARG A 32 -10.96 3.54 -12.08
CA ARG A 32 -9.75 2.82 -12.49
C ARG A 32 -8.66 3.77 -12.98
N ALA A 33 -9.06 4.82 -13.70
CA ALA A 33 -8.13 5.83 -14.20
C ALA A 33 -7.43 6.60 -13.07
N LYS A 34 -8.17 7.00 -12.02
CA LYS A 34 -7.60 7.69 -10.86
C LYS A 34 -6.67 6.78 -10.06
N VAL A 35 -7.05 5.52 -9.80
CA VAL A 35 -6.19 4.55 -9.10
C VAL A 35 -4.86 4.38 -9.82
N LEU A 36 -4.88 4.25 -11.16
CA LEU A 36 -3.65 4.11 -11.95
C LEU A 36 -2.80 5.38 -11.94
N GLN A 37 -3.42 6.55 -12.05
CA GLN A 37 -2.72 7.83 -11.98
C GLN A 37 -2.04 8.04 -10.61
N GLU A 38 -2.74 7.70 -9.53
CA GLU A 38 -2.17 7.73 -8.18
C GLU A 38 -1.01 6.74 -8.05
N ALA A 39 -1.15 5.52 -8.55
CA ALA A 39 -0.10 4.51 -8.49
C ALA A 39 1.17 4.97 -9.23
N GLU A 40 1.03 5.55 -10.43
CA GLU A 40 2.15 6.13 -11.18
C GLU A 40 2.84 7.26 -10.42
N ALA A 41 2.07 8.14 -9.77
CA ALA A 41 2.61 9.25 -8.99
C ALA A 41 3.33 8.76 -7.72
N LEU A 42 2.72 7.86 -6.96
CA LEU A 42 3.22 7.40 -5.66
C LEU A 42 4.43 6.47 -5.77
N VAL A 43 4.57 5.70 -6.85
CA VAL A 43 5.77 4.88 -7.07
C VAL A 43 7.05 5.72 -7.11
N ASN A 44 6.98 6.96 -7.60
CA ASN A 44 8.13 7.87 -7.63
C ASN A 44 8.59 8.34 -6.24
N LEU A 45 7.79 8.10 -5.20
CA LEU A 45 8.15 8.37 -3.80
C LEU A 45 8.85 7.18 -3.13
N GLU A 46 9.04 6.07 -3.84
CA GLU A 46 9.68 4.85 -3.36
C GLU A 46 9.08 4.31 -2.04
N PRO A 47 7.74 4.14 -1.93
CA PRO A 47 7.15 3.54 -0.74
C PRO A 47 7.49 2.05 -0.64
N ASP A 48 7.52 1.52 0.59
CA ASP A 48 7.74 0.09 0.81
C ASP A 48 6.52 -0.76 0.40
N LEU A 49 5.32 -0.18 0.51
CA LEU A 49 4.03 -0.82 0.24
C LEU A 49 3.03 0.20 -0.34
N LEU A 50 2.14 -0.29 -1.20
CA LEU A 50 0.93 0.43 -1.63
C LEU A 50 -0.30 -0.30 -1.12
N GLU A 51 -1.23 0.43 -0.51
CA GLU A 51 -2.53 -0.07 -0.06
C GLU A 51 -3.63 0.44 -0.99
N TRP A 52 -4.32 -0.44 -1.70
CA TRP A 52 -5.53 -0.02 -2.43
C TRP A 52 -6.74 -0.01 -1.49
N ARG A 53 -7.25 1.20 -1.20
CA ARG A 53 -8.48 1.43 -0.45
C ARG A 53 -9.70 1.23 -1.34
N ILE A 54 -9.99 -0.05 -1.59
CA ILE A 54 -11.08 -0.49 -2.48
C ILE A 54 -12.46 0.01 -2.05
N ASP A 55 -12.66 0.33 -0.77
CA ASP A 55 -13.90 0.88 -0.24
C ASP A 55 -14.28 2.25 -0.83
N GLY A 56 -13.32 2.96 -1.44
CA GLY A 56 -13.58 4.20 -2.18
C GLY A 56 -13.93 4.02 -3.66
N TYR A 57 -13.85 2.79 -4.20
CA TYR A 57 -14.01 2.51 -5.62
C TYR A 57 -15.48 2.39 -6.03
N GLU A 58 -15.93 3.17 -7.02
CA GLU A 58 -17.35 3.27 -7.43
C GLU A 58 -17.95 1.93 -7.87
N HIS A 59 -17.15 1.08 -8.50
CA HIS A 59 -17.60 -0.19 -9.08
C HIS A 59 -17.21 -1.40 -8.22
N VAL A 60 -17.02 -1.22 -6.90
CA VAL A 60 -16.63 -2.32 -6.01
C VAL A 60 -17.71 -3.41 -5.90
N GLU A 61 -18.99 -3.03 -6.05
CA GLU A 61 -20.13 -3.96 -5.98
C GLU A 61 -20.46 -4.64 -7.32
N ASP A 62 -19.87 -4.18 -8.43
CA ASP A 62 -20.11 -4.70 -9.78
C ASP A 62 -19.21 -5.93 -10.12
N MET A 63 -18.42 -6.39 -9.14
CA MET A 63 -17.42 -7.47 -9.28
C MET A 63 -17.98 -8.88 -9.01
#